data_AF-A0A7S4NNX3-F1
#
_entry.id   AF-A0A7S4NNX3-F1
#
_cell.length_a   1.000
_cell.length_b   1.000
_cell.length_c   1.000
_cell.angle_alpha   90.00
_cell.angle_beta   90.00
_cell.angle_gamma   90.00
#
_symmetry.space_group_name_H-M   'P 1'
#
loop_
_entity.id
_entity.type
_entity.pdbx_description
1 polymer ?
#
loop_
_entity_poly.entity_id
_entity_poly.type
_entity_poly.pdbx_seq_one_letter_code
_entity_poly.pdbx_strand_id
1 'polypeptide(L)'
;QMTEQYPSKFEFNSKFLLLIGHHALSCRFGTFLFNDESTRAQKQTSAKTPSLWTYLNKIHKTHPHKLTNPNYSPPSSTPSPSSFSPTEGDVIWPLLYRDSFKFWDELYSSQLKLHQNEAL
;
A
#
# COMPACT_ATOMS: atom_id res chain seq x y z
N GLN A 1 2.19 10.40 -3.58
CA GLN A 1 2.68 11.37 -2.57
C GLN A 1 3.98 10.91 -1.91
N MET A 2 3.98 10.18 -0.79
CA MET A 2 5.24 9.81 -0.09
C MET A 2 6.19 8.95 -0.95
N THR A 3 5.65 7.97 -1.66
CA THR A 3 6.41 7.10 -2.57
C THR A 3 6.98 7.86 -3.78
N GLU A 4 6.38 8.99 -4.17
CA GLU A 4 6.86 9.84 -5.26
C GLU A 4 7.91 10.84 -4.78
N GLN A 5 7.75 11.37 -3.57
CA GLN A 5 8.76 12.24 -2.94
C GLN A 5 10.02 11.44 -2.59
N TYR A 6 9.89 10.16 -2.24
CA TYR A 6 10.99 9.28 -1.83
C TYR A 6 10.97 7.93 -2.56
N PRO A 7 11.40 7.89 -3.83
CA PRO A 7 11.30 6.71 -4.68
C PRO A 7 12.21 5.54 -4.27
N SER A 8 13.14 5.72 -3.32
CA SER A 8 14.05 4.66 -2.85
C SER A 8 13.76 4.17 -1.43
N LYS A 9 12.83 4.81 -0.71
CA LYS A 9 12.59 4.54 0.72
C LYS A 9 11.53 3.46 0.98
N PHE A 10 10.70 3.13 -0.01
CA PHE A 10 9.62 2.17 0.15
C PHE A 10 9.89 0.90 -0.65
N GLU A 11 9.72 -0.26 -0.02
CA GLU A 11 9.83 -1.57 -0.65
C GLU A 11 8.67 -1.83 -1.63
N PHE A 12 7.49 -1.27 -1.36
CA PHE A 12 6.30 -1.44 -2.21
C PHE A 12 6.18 -0.37 -3.29
N ASN A 13 5.63 -0.75 -4.45
CA ASN A 13 5.40 0.14 -5.59
C ASN A 13 3.97 0.73 -5.59
N SER A 14 3.71 1.77 -6.40
CA SER A 14 2.38 2.37 -6.64
C SER A 14 1.33 1.33 -7.05
N LYS A 15 1.72 0.29 -7.81
CA LYS A 15 0.83 -0.81 -8.21
C LYS A 15 0.29 -1.61 -7.02
N PHE A 16 1.08 -1.76 -5.95
CA PHE A 16 0.65 -2.44 -4.74
C PHE A 16 -0.46 -1.66 -4.04
N LEU A 17 -0.30 -0.34 -3.94
CA LEU A 17 -1.31 0.56 -3.37
C LEU A 17 -2.58 0.60 -4.22
N LEU A 18 -2.45 0.64 -5.55
CA LEU A 18 -3.58 0.58 -6.49
C LEU A 18 -4.38 -0.72 -6.30
N LEU A 19 -3.70 -1.85 -6.15
CA LEU A 19 -4.33 -3.16 -5.95
C LEU A 19 -5.06 -3.26 -4.61
N ILE A 20 -4.51 -2.65 -3.56
CA ILE A 20 -5.20 -2.52 -2.26
C ILE A 20 -6.47 -1.70 -2.42
N GLY A 21 -6.41 -0.53 -3.06
CA GLY A 21 -7.57 0.33 -3.28
C GLY A 21 -8.66 -0.36 -4.10
N HIS A 22 -8.27 -1.03 -5.19
CA HIS A 22 -9.19 -1.81 -6.02
C HIS A 22 -9.91 -2.90 -5.21
N HIS A 23 -9.18 -3.67 -4.40
CA HIS A 23 -9.77 -4.73 -3.59
C HIS A 23 -10.50 -4.27 -2.33
N ALA A 24 -10.22 -3.06 -1.85
CA ALA A 24 -11.03 -2.41 -0.81
C ALA A 24 -12.44 -2.13 -1.32
N LEU A 25 -12.59 -1.69 -2.58
CA LEU A 25 -13.88 -1.41 -3.20
C LEU A 25 -14.55 -2.66 -3.76
N SER A 26 -13.79 -3.66 -4.21
CA SER A 26 -14.37 -4.86 -4.81
C SER A 26 -15.08 -5.79 -3.81
N CYS A 27 -14.98 -5.54 -2.49
CA CYS A 27 -15.55 -6.35 -1.40
C CYS A 27 -15.21 -7.86 -1.46
N ARG A 28 -14.21 -8.25 -2.26
CA ARG A 28 -13.85 -9.66 -2.53
C ARG A 28 -13.17 -10.33 -1.34
N PHE A 29 -12.56 -9.54 -0.48
CA PHE A 29 -11.83 -10.00 0.71
C PHE A 29 -12.44 -9.39 1.95
N GLY A 30 -12.52 -10.16 3.03
CA GLY A 30 -13.04 -9.67 4.31
C GLY A 30 -12.10 -8.78 5.10
N THR A 31 -10.94 -8.44 4.54
CA THR A 31 -9.94 -7.58 5.18
C THR A 31 -10.48 -6.16 5.45
N PHE A 32 -11.30 -5.63 4.55
CA PHE A 32 -11.90 -4.29 4.67
C PHE A 32 -13.42 -4.33 4.87
N LEU A 33 -13.98 -5.51 5.15
CA LEU A 33 -15.40 -5.61 5.47
C LEU A 33 -15.63 -5.26 6.94
N PHE A 34 -16.78 -4.61 7.19
CA PHE A 34 -17.26 -4.14 8.50
C PHE A 34 -16.51 -2.91 9.02
N ASN A 35 -17.23 -2.11 9.81
CA ASN A 35 -16.74 -0.84 10.36
C ASN A 35 -15.99 -1.00 11.69
N ASP A 36 -16.22 -2.12 12.38
CA ASP A 36 -15.67 -2.38 13.71
C ASP A 36 -15.14 -3.81 13.83
N GLU A 37 -14.09 -3.97 14.63
CA GLU A 37 -13.51 -5.28 14.93
C GLU A 37 -14.47 -6.20 15.69
N SER A 38 -15.33 -5.64 16.55
CA SER A 38 -16.35 -6.40 17.29
C SER A 38 -17.31 -7.13 16.35
N THR A 39 -17.80 -6.43 15.32
CA THR A 39 -18.67 -6.99 14.28
C THR A 39 -17.93 -8.03 13.45
N ARG A 40 -16.65 -7.78 13.14
CA ARG A 40 -15.79 -8.71 12.40
C ARG A 40 -15.57 -10.03 13.15
N ALA A 41 -15.37 -9.96 14.47
CA ALA A 41 -15.23 -11.13 15.33
C ALA A 41 -16.56 -11.92 15.42
N GLN A 42 -17.68 -11.24 15.63
CA GLN A 42 -19.01 -11.87 15.68
C GLN A 42 -19.39 -12.57 14.37
N LYS A 43 -19.05 -11.96 13.22
CA LYS A 43 -19.34 -12.53 11.90
C LYS A 43 -18.34 -13.62 11.48
N GLN A 44 -17.26 -13.84 12.25
CA GLN A 44 -16.18 -14.78 11.96
C GLN A 44 -15.56 -14.54 10.57
N THR A 45 -15.38 -13.28 10.21
CA THR A 45 -14.95 -12.88 8.86
C THR A 45 -13.60 -13.51 8.49
N SER A 46 -12.69 -13.65 9.46
CA SER A 46 -11.38 -14.28 9.28
C SER A 46 -11.44 -15.77 8.89
N ALA A 47 -12.50 -16.49 9.28
CA ALA A 47 -12.70 -17.89 8.93
C ALA A 47 -13.51 -18.07 7.64
N LYS A 48 -14.43 -17.14 7.37
CA LYS A 48 -15.37 -17.23 6.24
C LYS A 48 -14.86 -16.61 4.94
N THR A 49 -13.90 -15.71 5.03
CA THR A 49 -13.40 -14.98 3.87
C THR A 49 -11.87 -14.99 3.81
N PRO A 50 -11.30 -15.07 2.60
CA PRO A 50 -9.86 -14.98 2.44
C PRO A 50 -9.37 -13.57 2.80
N SER A 51 -8.17 -13.50 3.37
CA SER A 51 -7.47 -12.23 3.62
C SER A 51 -6.83 -11.72 2.34
N LEU A 52 -7.00 -10.43 2.06
CA LEU A 52 -6.32 -9.73 0.98
C LEU A 52 -4.80 -9.87 1.09
N TRP A 53 -4.25 -9.82 2.29
CA TRP A 53 -2.81 -9.95 2.52
C TRP A 53 -2.27 -11.30 2.07
N THR A 54 -3.05 -12.39 2.24
CA THR A 54 -2.67 -13.71 1.73
C THR A 54 -2.58 -13.72 0.21
N TYR A 55 -3.51 -13.04 -0.46
CA TYR A 55 -3.51 -12.89 -1.92
C TYR A 55 -2.33 -12.04 -2.41
N LEU A 56 -2.10 -10.88 -1.77
CA LEU A 56 -0.98 -9.98 -2.08
C LEU A 56 0.38 -10.67 -1.87
N ASN A 57 0.54 -11.40 -0.77
CA ASN A 57 1.76 -12.17 -0.50
C ASN A 57 2.01 -13.26 -1.55
N LYS A 58 0.95 -13.90 -2.05
CA LYS A 58 1.07 -14.89 -3.14
C LYS A 58 1.52 -14.23 -4.45
N ILE A 59 0.98 -13.06 -4.78
CA ILE A 59 1.43 -12.30 -5.96
C ILE A 59 2.88 -11.85 -5.76
N HIS A 60 3.25 -11.35 -4.59
CA HIS A 60 4.61 -10.92 -4.30
C HIS A 60 5.61 -12.08 -4.43
N LYS A 61 5.26 -13.27 -3.92
CA LYS A 61 6.10 -14.47 -4.07
C LYS A 61 6.24 -14.95 -5.52
N THR A 62 5.18 -14.87 -6.31
CA THR A 62 5.18 -15.35 -7.70
C THR A 62 5.76 -14.34 -8.68
N HIS A 63 5.57 -13.04 -8.41
CA HIS A 63 5.97 -11.94 -9.27
C HIS A 63 6.51 -10.76 -8.43
N PRO A 64 7.65 -10.93 -7.75
CA PRO A 64 8.20 -9.91 -6.86
C PRO A 64 8.42 -8.59 -7.58
N HIS A 65 8.97 -8.63 -8.79
CA HIS A 65 9.19 -7.46 -9.66
C HIS A 65 7.93 -6.62 -9.98
N LYS A 66 6.71 -7.14 -9.78
CA LYS A 66 5.48 -6.38 -10.02
C LYS A 66 5.05 -5.51 -8.84
N LEU A 67 5.35 -5.94 -7.62
CA LEU A 67 4.89 -5.30 -6.37
C LEU A 67 6.02 -4.66 -5.58
N THR A 68 7.25 -5.11 -5.79
CA THR A 68 8.46 -4.55 -5.18
C THR A 68 9.01 -3.42 -6.02
N ASN A 69 9.49 -2.38 -5.35
CA ASN A 69 10.20 -1.27 -5.95
C ASN A 69 11.67 -1.65 -6.23
N PRO A 70 12.14 -1.61 -7.49
CA PRO A 70 13.52 -1.95 -7.84
C PRO A 70 14.55 -0.96 -7.28
N ASN A 71 14.12 0.26 -6.96
CA ASN A 71 14.98 1.31 -6.43
C ASN A 71 15.03 1.32 -4.90
N TYR A 72 14.42 0.33 -4.24
CA TYR A 72 14.41 0.23 -2.79
C TYR A 72 15.83 0.05 -2.25
N SER A 73 16.25 0.99 -1.40
CA SER A 73 17.50 0.89 -0.66
C SER A 73 17.15 0.64 0.81
N PRO A 74 17.47 -0.54 1.35
CA PRO A 74 17.24 -0.81 2.77
C PRO A 74 18.07 0.17 3.61
N PRO A 75 17.55 0.62 4.76
CA PRO A 75 18.29 1.52 5.64
C PRO A 75 19.63 0.88 6.02
N SER A 76 20.72 1.53 5.60
CA SER A 76 22.08 1.06 5.82
C SER A 76 22.56 1.42 7.24
N SER A 77 21.95 0.84 8.25
CA SER A 77 22.53 0.85 9.60
C SER A 77 21.82 -0.18 10.47
N THR A 78 22.56 -1.25 10.78
CA THR A 78 22.39 -1.95 12.05
C THR A 78 22.25 -0.90 13.15
N PRO A 79 21.14 -0.87 13.91
CA PRO A 79 21.05 0.01 15.06
C PRO A 79 22.13 -0.45 16.04
N SER A 80 23.23 0.28 16.11
CA SER A 80 24.16 0.12 17.22
C SER A 80 23.38 0.55 18.47
N PRO A 81 23.24 -0.32 19.50
CA PRO A 81 22.45 -0.03 20.70
C PRO A 81 22.96 1.17 21.52
N SER A 82 24.09 1.77 21.13
CA SER A 82 24.70 2.94 21.76
C SER A 82 24.24 4.29 21.21
N SER A 83 23.38 4.35 20.19
CA SER A 83 22.92 5.61 19.59
C SER A 83 21.40 5.77 19.77
N PHE A 84 20.98 6.35 20.89
CA PHE A 84 19.58 6.78 21.12
C PHE A 84 19.16 8.01 20.30
N SER A 85 19.89 8.28 19.21
CA SER A 85 19.59 9.35 18.27
C SER A 85 19.10 8.67 16.98
N PRO A 86 17.91 9.02 16.46
CA PRO A 86 17.52 8.58 15.13
C PRO A 86 18.63 9.03 14.17
N THR A 87 19.27 8.10 13.47
CA THR A 87 20.17 8.43 12.38
C THR A 87 19.40 9.34 11.42
N GLU A 88 19.92 10.54 11.17
CA GLU A 88 19.28 11.64 10.44
C GLU A 88 18.80 11.25 9.02
N GLY A 89 19.21 10.07 8.53
CA GLY A 89 18.81 9.48 7.26
C GLY A 89 17.60 8.53 7.27
N ASP A 90 17.06 8.14 8.43
CA ASP A 90 15.95 7.15 8.52
C ASP A 90 14.55 7.78 8.64
N VAL A 91 14.45 9.02 9.15
CA VAL A 91 13.16 9.71 9.31
C VAL A 91 12.78 10.40 8.00
N ILE A 92 11.66 9.98 7.41
CA ILE A 92 11.10 10.64 6.22
C ILE A 92 10.26 11.83 6.67
N TRP A 93 10.72 13.04 6.34
CA TRP A 93 9.97 14.27 6.58
C TRP A 93 9.17 14.65 5.32
N PRO A 94 7.84 14.52 5.31
CA PRO A 94 7.04 14.86 4.13
C PRO A 94 7.21 16.33 3.78
N LEU A 95 7.50 16.62 2.52
CA LEU A 95 7.46 17.98 2.01
C LEU A 95 6.00 18.38 1.84
N LEU A 96 5.50 19.29 2.69
CA LEU A 96 4.09 19.73 2.70
C LEU A 96 3.82 20.91 1.75
N TYR A 97 4.78 21.30 0.92
CA TYR A 97 4.62 22.39 -0.03
C TYR A 97 3.56 22.06 -1.08
N ARG A 98 2.79 23.06 -1.53
CA ARG A 98 1.69 22.86 -2.49
C ARG A 98 2.14 22.16 -3.79
N ASP A 99 3.36 22.45 -4.26
CA ASP A 99 3.90 21.91 -5.51
C ASP A 99 4.47 20.48 -5.37
N SER A 100 4.57 19.96 -4.15
CA SER A 100 5.01 18.59 -3.89
C SER A 100 3.88 17.56 -3.96
N PHE A 101 2.62 18.03 -3.99
CA PHE A 101 1.45 17.19 -4.17
C PHE A 101 1.15 17.01 -5.65
N LYS A 102 1.47 15.83 -6.17
CA LYS A 102 1.16 15.48 -7.55
C LYS A 102 -0.19 14.82 -7.63
N PHE A 103 -0.96 15.12 -8.67
CA PHE A 103 -2.17 14.37 -8.95
C PHE A 103 -1.80 12.93 -9.31
N TRP A 104 -2.39 11.97 -8.60
CA TRP A 104 -2.10 10.55 -8.84
C TRP A 104 -2.93 10.04 -10.01
N ASP A 105 -2.55 10.44 -11.22
CA ASP A 105 -3.29 10.17 -12.45
C ASP A 105 -3.61 8.68 -12.62
N GLU A 106 -2.65 7.80 -12.35
CA GLU A 106 -2.86 6.34 -12.46
C GLU A 106 -4.02 5.81 -11.58
N LEU A 107 -4.19 6.35 -10.37
CA LEU A 107 -5.30 5.98 -9.48
C LEU A 107 -6.62 6.56 -10.00
N TYR A 108 -6.68 7.86 -10.27
CA TYR A 108 -7.92 8.53 -10.65
C TYR A 108 -8.40 8.13 -12.06
N SER A 109 -7.48 7.96 -13.01
CA SER A 109 -7.80 7.47 -14.36
C SER A 109 -8.23 6.01 -14.36
N SER A 110 -7.76 5.17 -13.43
CA SER A 110 -8.26 3.80 -13.29
C SER A 110 -9.71 3.73 -12.80
N GLN A 111 -10.10 4.65 -11.92
CA GLN A 111 -11.46 4.76 -11.37
C GLN A 111 -12.46 5.29 -12.41
N LEU A 112 -12.02 6.22 -13.26
CA LEU A 112 -12.81 6.73 -14.39
C LEU A 112 -13.16 5.64 -15.41
N LYS A 113 -12.21 4.74 -15.71
CA LYS A 113 -12.45 3.61 -16.62
C LYS A 113 -13.41 2.57 -16.04
N LEU A 114 -13.42 2.38 -14.72
CA LEU A 114 -14.36 1.47 -14.05
C LEU A 114 -15.81 2.00 -14.14
N HIS A 115 -16.03 3.28 -13.85
CA HIS A 115 -17.36 3.89 -13.95
C HIS A 115 -17.91 3.95 -15.40
N GLN A 116 -17.02 4.11 -16.40
CA GLN A 116 -17.44 4.08 -17.80
C GLN A 116 -17.85 2.68 -18.29
N ASN A 117 -17.29 1.62 -17.71
CA ASN A 117 -17.65 0.24 -18.06
C ASN A 117 -18.93 -0.27 -17.37
N GLU A 118 -19.41 0.38 -16.31
CA GLU A 118 -20.70 0.07 -15.68
C GLU A 118 -21.89 0.79 -16.34
N ALA A 119 -21.62 1.71 -17.29
CA ALA A 119 -22.63 2.48 -18.01
C ALA A 119 -22.95 1.94 -19.43
N LEU A 120 -22.48 0.74 -19.77
CA LEU A 120 -22.75 0.00 -21.01
C LEU A 120 -23.33 -1.38 -20.69
#